data_AF-A0AAJ1UF00-F1
#
_entry.id   AF-A0AAJ1UF00-F1
#
_cell.length_a   1.000
_cell.length_b   1.000
_cell.length_c   1.000
_cell.angle_alpha   90.00
_cell.angle_beta   90.00
_cell.angle_gamma   90.00
#
_symmetry.space_group_name_H-M   'P 1'
#
loop_
_entity.id
_entity.type
_entity.pdbx_description
1 polymer ?
#
loop_
_entity_poly.entity_id
_entity_poly.type
_entity_poly.pdbx_seq_one_letter_code
_entity_poly.pdbx_strand_id
1 'polypeptide(L)'
;REVTGQQAEPAGKLRISMPTPYAHHRVLPLLGEFRQRYPQVQVDVHISNRNVDFAEEGYDLAIRGRLPPDSNLVARKLEDAELVLVAAPGYLRRAGTPRTLEDLDGHDCIQFELPSTGRNIPWIFLRDGRQIDVPTHGGTS
;
A
#
# COMPACT_ATOMS: atom_id res chain seq x y z
N ARG A 1 -12.96 -23.79 41.91
CA ARG A 1 -13.31 -24.20 40.53
C ARG A 1 -12.43 -23.38 39.61
N GLU A 2 -11.39 -24.00 39.07
CA GLU A 2 -10.52 -23.44 38.03
C GLU A 2 -11.30 -23.20 36.74
N VAL A 3 -10.89 -22.19 35.98
CA VAL A 3 -11.01 -22.20 34.51
C VAL A 3 -9.64 -21.78 33.97
N THR A 4 -8.78 -22.77 33.75
CA THR A 4 -7.64 -22.68 32.84
C THR A 4 -8.15 -22.24 31.48
N GLY A 5 -7.79 -21.02 31.06
CA GLY A 5 -8.03 -20.55 29.70
C GLY A 5 -7.22 -21.39 28.73
N GLN A 6 -7.81 -22.47 28.23
CA GLN A 6 -7.33 -23.10 27.01
C GLN A 6 -7.43 -22.05 25.91
N GLN A 7 -6.27 -21.66 25.38
CA GLN A 7 -6.18 -20.82 24.20
C GLN A 7 -6.86 -21.60 23.07
N ALA A 8 -8.09 -21.22 22.73
CA ALA A 8 -8.83 -21.89 21.68
C ALA A 8 -8.01 -21.85 20.39
N GLU A 9 -7.87 -22.98 19.71
CA GLU A 9 -7.22 -23.01 18.40
C GLU A 9 -7.95 -22.05 17.45
N PRO A 10 -7.22 -21.18 16.72
CA PRO A 10 -7.84 -20.29 15.74
C PRO A 10 -8.63 -21.09 14.69
N ALA A 11 -9.89 -20.73 14.50
CA ALA A 11 -10.81 -21.39 13.56
C ALA A 11 -11.81 -20.39 12.97
N GLY A 12 -12.38 -20.75 11.82
CA GLY A 12 -13.42 -19.95 11.14
C GLY A 12 -12.89 -19.17 9.94
N LYS A 13 -13.73 -18.28 9.39
CA LYS A 13 -13.42 -17.50 8.19
C LYS A 13 -12.73 -16.19 8.58
N LEU A 14 -11.62 -15.88 7.92
CA LEU A 14 -10.87 -14.63 8.04
C LEU A 14 -10.91 -13.88 6.71
N ARG A 15 -11.66 -12.77 6.65
CA ARG A 15 -11.85 -11.94 5.45
C ARG A 15 -10.92 -10.75 5.50
N ILE A 16 -10.01 -10.69 4.53
CA ILE A 16 -8.92 -9.72 4.49
C ILE A 16 -9.00 -8.90 3.20
N SER A 17 -8.91 -7.58 3.31
CA SER A 17 -8.72 -6.72 2.14
C SER A 17 -7.31 -6.13 2.06
N MET A 18 -6.67 -6.10 0.89
CA MET A 18 -5.32 -5.53 0.72
C MET A 18 -5.02 -5.05 -0.71
N PRO A 19 -4.09 -4.09 -0.91
CA PRO A 19 -3.58 -3.69 -2.22
C PRO A 19 -2.85 -4.83 -2.95
N THR A 20 -2.89 -4.79 -4.28
CA THR A 20 -2.25 -5.79 -5.16
C THR A 20 -0.79 -6.05 -4.83
N PRO A 21 0.09 -5.04 -4.69
CA PRO A 21 1.51 -5.30 -4.41
C PRO A 21 1.72 -6.05 -3.10
N TYR A 22 0.96 -5.71 -2.06
CA TYR A 22 1.09 -6.34 -0.76
C TYR A 22 0.56 -7.78 -0.77
N ALA A 23 -0.54 -8.04 -1.48
CA ALA A 23 -1.04 -9.40 -1.68
C ALA A 23 0.03 -10.28 -2.32
N HIS A 24 0.53 -9.89 -3.49
CA HIS A 24 1.43 -10.72 -4.29
C HIS A 24 2.83 -10.87 -3.67
N HIS A 25 3.39 -9.79 -3.10
CA HIS A 25 4.79 -9.80 -2.65
C HIS A 25 4.96 -10.05 -1.15
N ARG A 26 3.88 -10.08 -0.35
CA ARG A 26 3.96 -10.32 1.10
C ARG A 26 3.04 -11.44 1.56
N VAL A 27 1.73 -11.33 1.32
CA VAL A 27 0.75 -12.22 1.99
C VAL A 27 0.62 -13.57 1.29
N LEU A 28 0.35 -13.60 -0.01
CA LEU A 28 0.11 -14.84 -0.75
C LEU A 28 1.27 -15.85 -0.63
N PRO A 29 2.56 -15.45 -0.66
CA PRO A 29 3.67 -16.38 -0.44
C PRO A 29 3.66 -17.06 0.94
N LEU A 30 3.12 -16.41 1.97
CA LEU A 30 3.07 -16.91 3.34
C LEU A 30 1.82 -17.75 3.64
N LEU A 31 0.80 -17.73 2.78
CA LEU A 31 -0.47 -18.42 3.03
C LEU A 31 -0.31 -19.94 3.13
N GLY A 32 0.65 -20.53 2.43
CA GLY A 32 0.92 -21.96 2.50
C GLY A 32 1.30 -22.40 3.91
N GLU A 33 2.31 -21.74 4.50
CA GLU A 33 2.75 -21.99 5.88
C GLU A 33 1.66 -21.67 6.89
N PHE A 34 0.96 -20.53 6.71
CA PHE A 34 -0.14 -20.13 7.58
C PHE A 34 -1.24 -21.20 7.66
N ARG A 35 -1.65 -21.78 6.51
CA ARG A 35 -2.70 -22.81 6.46
C ARG A 35 -2.25 -24.14 7.07
N GLN A 36 -0.96 -24.46 7.03
CA GLN A 36 -0.43 -25.64 7.72
C GLN A 36 -0.45 -25.43 9.24
N ARG A 37 -0.11 -24.23 9.70
CA ARG A 37 -0.11 -23.87 11.11
C ARG A 37 -1.51 -23.70 11.70
N TYR A 38 -2.48 -23.23 10.90
CA TYR A 38 -3.85 -22.95 11.31
C TYR A 38 -4.86 -23.60 10.34
N PRO A 39 -4.98 -24.95 10.35
CA PRO A 39 -5.78 -25.68 9.37
C PRO A 39 -7.28 -25.42 9.47
N GLN A 40 -7.76 -24.95 10.63
CA GLN A 40 -9.18 -24.63 10.86
C GLN A 40 -9.56 -23.20 10.42
N VAL A 41 -8.58 -22.40 9.98
CA VAL A 41 -8.81 -21.02 9.49
C VAL A 41 -8.96 -21.02 7.97
N GLN A 42 -10.08 -20.48 7.49
CA GLN A 42 -10.33 -20.24 6.07
C GLN A 42 -10.04 -18.78 5.73
N VAL A 43 -9.02 -18.53 4.92
CA VAL A 43 -8.65 -17.16 4.52
C VAL A 43 -9.37 -16.78 3.22
N ASP A 44 -10.09 -15.67 3.22
CA ASP A 44 -10.76 -15.07 2.07
C ASP A 44 -10.11 -13.70 1.78
N VAL A 45 -9.37 -13.62 0.67
CA VAL A 45 -8.55 -12.46 0.32
C VAL A 45 -9.20 -11.64 -0.79
N HIS A 46 -9.45 -10.37 -0.51
CA HIS A 46 -9.99 -9.39 -1.44
C HIS A 46 -8.90 -8.40 -1.83
N ILE A 47 -8.46 -8.47 -3.08
CA ILE A 47 -7.40 -7.59 -3.60
C ILE A 47 -8.04 -6.34 -4.19
N SER A 48 -7.89 -5.21 -3.52
CA SER A 48 -8.44 -3.93 -3.96
C SER A 48 -7.70 -2.75 -3.35
N ASN A 49 -7.61 -1.65 -4.10
CA ASN A 49 -7.05 -0.38 -3.63
C ASN A 49 -8.10 0.52 -2.96
N ARG A 50 -9.37 0.12 -2.93
CA ARG A 50 -10.42 0.91 -2.25
C ARG A 50 -10.34 0.78 -0.74
N ASN A 51 -10.77 1.82 -0.04
CA ASN A 51 -11.09 1.69 1.38
C ASN A 51 -12.33 0.81 1.52
N VAL A 52 -12.34 -0.05 2.55
CA VAL A 52 -13.46 -0.97 2.82
C VAL A 52 -14.23 -0.47 4.04
N ASP A 53 -15.54 -0.67 4.02
CA ASP A 53 -16.36 -0.55 5.22
C ASP A 53 -16.37 -1.88 5.97
N PHE A 54 -15.80 -1.89 7.17
CA PHE A 54 -15.72 -3.10 7.99
C PHE A 54 -17.10 -3.59 8.46
N ALA A 55 -18.00 -2.65 8.79
CA ALA A 55 -19.31 -2.96 9.33
C ALA A 55 -20.27 -3.45 8.25
N GLU A 56 -20.27 -2.79 7.09
CA GLU A 56 -21.18 -3.14 6.00
C GLU A 56 -20.70 -4.36 5.20
N GLU A 57 -19.39 -4.51 4.98
CA GLU A 57 -18.86 -5.53 4.07
C GLU A 57 -18.37 -6.81 4.79
N GLY A 58 -18.26 -6.76 6.12
CA GLY A 58 -17.88 -7.88 6.97
C GLY A 58 -16.43 -8.31 6.79
N TYR A 59 -15.51 -7.34 6.69
CA TYR A 59 -14.07 -7.62 6.76
C TYR A 59 -13.59 -7.71 8.20
N ASP A 60 -12.63 -8.59 8.45
CA ASP A 60 -11.99 -8.71 9.78
C ASP A 60 -10.75 -7.82 9.87
N LEU A 61 -10.00 -7.67 8.76
CA LEU A 61 -8.83 -6.80 8.69
C LEU A 61 -8.61 -6.23 7.29
N ALA A 62 -7.97 -5.05 7.24
CA ALA A 62 -7.50 -4.45 6.00
C ALA A 62 -6.04 -4.02 6.13
N ILE A 63 -5.23 -4.33 5.12
CA ILE A 63 -3.85 -3.84 5.02
C ILE A 63 -3.86 -2.63 4.10
N ARG A 64 -3.42 -1.46 4.57
CA ARG A 64 -3.41 -0.23 3.78
C ARG A 64 -2.11 0.55 4.02
N GLY A 65 -1.66 1.29 3.00
CA GLY A 65 -0.47 2.14 3.10
C GLY A 65 -0.68 3.43 3.91
N ARG A 66 -1.95 3.83 4.12
CA ARG A 66 -2.31 4.99 4.95
C ARG A 66 -3.53 4.66 5.80
N LEU A 67 -3.53 5.13 7.04
CA LEU A 67 -4.72 5.06 7.87
C LEU A 67 -5.78 6.06 7.34
N PRO A 68 -7.06 5.67 7.22
CA PRO A 68 -8.12 6.64 6.99
C PRO A 68 -8.13 7.67 8.14
N PRO A 69 -8.34 8.97 7.84
CA PRO A 69 -8.26 10.03 8.84
C PRO A 69 -9.29 9.89 9.98
N ASP A 70 -10.45 9.25 9.73
CA ASP A 70 -11.55 9.13 10.69
C ASP A 70 -11.96 7.66 10.90
N SER A 71 -11.12 6.87 11.57
CA SER A 71 -11.45 5.47 11.84
C SER A 71 -11.35 5.15 13.33
N ASN A 72 -12.41 4.60 13.91
CA ASN A 72 -12.38 3.92 15.21
C ASN A 72 -11.62 2.58 15.15
N LEU A 73 -10.75 2.39 14.16
CA LEU A 73 -10.02 1.15 13.91
C LEU A 73 -8.72 1.14 14.70
N VAL A 74 -8.34 -0.05 15.15
CA VAL A 74 -7.02 -0.28 15.72
C VAL A 74 -6.03 -0.50 14.58
N ALA A 75 -5.07 0.42 14.44
CA ALA A 75 -4.03 0.33 13.43
C ALA A 75 -2.76 -0.32 14.01
N ARG A 76 -2.17 -1.25 13.26
CA ARG A 76 -0.85 -1.82 13.55
C ARG A 76 0.07 -1.59 12.36
N LYS A 77 1.19 -0.90 12.60
CA LYS A 77 2.26 -0.75 11.60
C LYS A 77 2.86 -2.13 11.30
N LEU A 78 2.96 -2.48 10.01
CA LEU A 78 3.55 -3.74 9.54
C LEU A 78 4.98 -3.52 9.03
N GLU A 79 5.16 -2.53 8.16
CA GLU A 79 6.44 -2.14 7.59
C GLU A 79 6.39 -0.67 7.13
N ASP A 80 7.56 -0.10 6.86
CA ASP A 80 7.67 1.15 6.10
C ASP A 80 7.80 0.82 4.61
N ALA A 81 7.19 1.64 3.76
CA ALA A 81 7.33 1.55 2.31
C ALA A 81 8.06 2.80 1.80
N GLU A 82 9.26 2.61 1.28
CA GLU A 82 10.04 3.71 0.68
C GLU A 82 9.58 3.95 -0.76
N LEU A 83 9.33 5.21 -1.09
CA LEU A 83 9.07 5.64 -2.45
C LEU A 83 10.39 6.03 -3.10
N VAL A 84 10.72 5.41 -4.23
CA VAL A 84 11.94 5.69 -4.98
C VAL A 84 11.61 6.26 -6.35
N LEU A 85 12.40 7.23 -6.79
CA LEU A 85 12.32 7.76 -8.14
C LEU A 85 13.09 6.83 -9.08
N VAL A 86 12.41 6.37 -10.14
CA VAL A 86 13.00 5.48 -11.14
C VAL A 86 12.72 6.01 -12.54
N ALA A 87 13.63 5.72 -13.46
CA ALA A 87 13.47 6.04 -14.88
C ALA A 87 14.07 4.92 -15.73
N ALA A 88 13.50 4.70 -16.91
CA ALA A 88 14.04 3.73 -17.86
C ALA A 88 15.46 4.14 -18.29
N PRO A 89 16.44 3.22 -18.39
CA PRO A 89 17.80 3.57 -18.81
C PRO A 89 17.85 4.26 -20.18
N GLY A 90 16.95 3.89 -21.09
CA GLY A 90 16.84 4.51 -22.41
C GLY A 90 16.38 5.97 -22.35
N TYR A 91 15.53 6.32 -21.38
CA TYR A 91 15.11 7.69 -21.15
C TYR A 91 16.29 8.54 -20.64
N LEU A 92 17.00 8.06 -19.61
CA LEU A 92 18.13 8.77 -19.01
C LEU A 92 19.29 9.02 -19.99
N ARG A 93 19.51 8.11 -20.94
CA ARG A 93 20.50 8.34 -22.02
C ARG A 93 20.15 9.49 -22.95
N ARG A 94 18.85 9.77 -23.16
CA ARG A 94 18.37 10.82 -24.07
C ARG A 94 18.17 12.14 -23.35
N ALA A 95 17.58 12.11 -22.16
CA ALA A 95 17.18 13.29 -21.39
C ALA A 95 18.23 13.72 -20.35
N GLY A 96 19.26 12.91 -20.11
CA GLY A 96 20.18 13.10 -18.98
C GLY A 96 19.64 12.47 -17.69
N THR A 97 20.45 12.52 -16.63
CA THR A 97 20.07 12.03 -15.29
C THR A 97 19.89 13.22 -14.35
N PRO A 98 18.71 13.41 -13.73
CA PRO A 98 18.51 14.49 -12.77
C PRO A 98 19.40 14.27 -11.55
N ARG A 99 20.06 15.34 -11.09
CA ARG A 99 20.93 15.37 -9.91
C ARG A 99 20.30 16.14 -8.76
N THR A 100 19.39 17.05 -9.07
CA THR A 100 18.61 17.84 -8.12
C THR A 100 17.11 17.63 -8.36
N LEU A 101 16.26 18.09 -7.43
CA LEU A 101 14.80 18.03 -7.66
C LEU A 101 14.38 19.08 -8.69
N GLU A 102 15.10 20.18 -8.76
CA GLU A 102 14.90 21.28 -9.70
C GLU A 102 15.17 20.83 -11.14
N ASP A 103 16.07 19.86 -11.34
CA ASP A 103 16.30 19.25 -12.66
C ASP A 103 15.05 18.55 -13.21
N LEU A 104 14.10 18.15 -12.35
CA LEU A 104 12.85 17.48 -12.78
C LEU A 104 11.98 18.38 -13.66
N ASP A 105 12.16 19.71 -13.62
CA ASP A 105 11.49 20.64 -14.53
C ASP A 105 11.93 20.45 -16.00
N GLY A 106 13.03 19.74 -16.25
CA GLY A 106 13.46 19.37 -17.60
C GLY A 106 13.02 17.96 -18.02
N HIS A 107 12.29 17.24 -17.17
CA HIS A 107 12.03 15.81 -17.34
C HIS A 107 10.52 15.51 -17.47
N ASP A 108 10.17 14.71 -18.49
CA ASP A 108 8.86 14.08 -18.63
C ASP A 108 8.60 13.09 -17.48
N CYS A 109 7.83 13.54 -16.49
CA CYS A 109 7.51 12.80 -15.27
C CYS A 109 6.12 12.14 -15.40
N ILE A 110 6.04 10.85 -15.10
CA ILE A 110 4.78 10.10 -15.11
C ILE A 110 3.89 10.58 -13.95
N GLN A 111 2.75 11.19 -14.28
CA GLN A 111 1.84 11.75 -13.29
C GLN A 111 0.76 10.75 -12.88
N PHE A 112 0.34 10.84 -11.61
CA PHE A 112 -0.84 10.15 -11.14
C PHE A 112 -2.01 11.14 -11.03
N GLU A 113 -3.02 10.92 -11.86
CA GLU A 113 -4.26 11.68 -11.83
C GLU A 113 -5.25 11.04 -10.84
N LEU A 114 -5.82 11.85 -9.94
CA LEU A 114 -6.86 11.39 -9.02
C LEU A 114 -8.16 11.11 -9.79
N PRO A 115 -8.66 9.86 -9.81
CA PRO A 115 -9.89 9.52 -10.55
C PRO A 115 -11.12 10.31 -10.08
N SER A 116 -11.14 10.77 -8.83
CA SER A 116 -12.25 11.51 -8.24
C SER A 116 -12.29 12.99 -8.61
N THR A 117 -11.15 13.60 -8.99
CA THR A 117 -11.08 15.06 -9.22
C THR A 117 -10.40 15.45 -10.53
N GLY A 118 -9.80 14.51 -11.26
CA GLY A 118 -9.01 14.78 -12.46
C GLY A 118 -7.73 15.59 -12.20
N ARG A 119 -7.34 15.76 -10.93
CA ARG A 119 -6.17 16.54 -10.56
C ARG A 119 -4.93 15.66 -10.49
N ASN A 120 -3.84 16.15 -11.05
CA ASN A 120 -2.52 15.55 -10.86
C ASN A 120 -2.06 15.76 -9.42
N ILE A 121 -1.64 14.68 -8.77
CA ILE A 121 -1.04 14.76 -7.43
C ILE A 121 0.43 15.18 -7.60
N PRO A 122 0.92 16.20 -6.87
CA PRO A 122 2.34 16.51 -6.86
C PRO A 122 3.14 15.31 -6.36
N TRP A 123 4.38 15.17 -6.84
CA TRP A 123 5.29 14.18 -6.27
C TRP A 123 5.75 14.67 -4.90
N ILE A 124 5.78 13.78 -3.91
CA ILE A 124 6.16 14.13 -2.55
C ILE A 124 7.58 13.62 -2.30
N PHE A 125 8.48 14.52 -1.90
CA PHE A 125 9.86 14.19 -1.52
C PHE A 125 10.13 14.56 -0.06
N LEU A 126 11.13 13.93 0.53
CA LEU A 126 11.68 14.32 1.83
C LEU A 126 12.96 15.14 1.60
N ARG A 127 12.98 16.39 2.07
CA ARG A 127 14.15 17.27 2.08
C ARG A 127 14.36 17.77 3.51
N ASP A 128 15.53 17.47 4.08
CA ASP A 128 15.89 17.82 5.47
C ASP A 128 14.84 17.39 6.52
N GLY A 129 14.27 16.19 6.34
CA GLY A 129 13.25 15.63 7.23
C GLY A 129 11.85 16.24 7.06
N ARG A 130 11.65 17.13 6.08
CA ARG A 130 10.35 17.74 5.78
C ARG A 130 9.82 17.23 4.45
N GLN A 131 8.52 16.94 4.41
CA GLN A 131 7.85 16.66 3.14
C GLN A 131 7.73 17.95 2.33
N ILE A 132 8.09 17.86 1.06
CA ILE A 132 7.90 18.91 0.07
C ILE A 132 7.13 18.36 -1.12
N ASP A 133 6.22 19.17 -1.63
CA ASP A 133 5.47 18.88 -2.83
C ASP A 133 6.25 19.46 -4.02
N VAL A 134 6.56 18.60 -4.99
CA VAL A 134 7.21 18.96 -6.24
C VAL A 134 6.19 18.79 -7.35
N PRO A 135 5.66 19.91 -7.89
CA PRO A 135 4.87 19.85 -9.11
C PRO A 135 5.72 19.26 -10.22
N THR A 136 5.18 18.27 -10.91
CA THR A 136 5.82 17.70 -12.08
C THR A 136 4.98 17.97 -13.31
N HIS A 137 5.53 17.72 -14.48
CA HIS A 137 4.79 17.72 -15.74
C HIS A 137 5.28 16.55 -16.58
N GLY A 138 4.44 16.15 -17.53
CA GLY A 138 4.71 14.97 -18.34
C GLY A 138 3.48 14.09 -18.44
N GLY A 139 3.58 13.06 -19.26
CA GLY A 139 2.48 12.16 -19.52
C GLY A 139 2.76 11.28 -20.71
N THR A 140 2.22 10.07 -20.66
CA THR A 140 2.24 9.14 -21.78
C THR A 140 1.30 9.65 -22.88
N SER A 141 1.77 10.58 -23.70
CA SER A 141 1.23 10.78 -25.05
C SER A 141 1.99 9.91 -26.04
#